data_AF-A0A7W8CD88-F1
#
_entry.id   AF-A0A7W8CD88-F1
#
_cell.length_a   1.000
_cell.length_b   1.000
_cell.length_c   1.000
_cell.angle_alpha   90.00
_cell.angle_beta   90.00
_cell.angle_gamma   90.00
#
_symmetry.space_group_name_H-M   'P 1'
#
loop_
_entity.id
_entity.type
_entity.pdbx_description
1 polymer ?
#
loop_
_entity_poly.entity_id
_entity_poly.type
_entity_poly.pdbx_seq_one_letter_code
_entity_poly.pdbx_strand_id
1 'polypeptide(L)'
;MPSPSAEVPGAFDDYLTRFAEASATPGLPPIIGRLRRRIGVAVVGRAGAGRNTVAAALRHHGVAVTADPATAEVQVLVIAEALKPEEWAMAAAGPPTLIVLNKADLTGSRSGGAIPKAHRRAADVQRRTGTPTVAMVGLLAATGALDDELVDALRTLVSTPADLGSVDAFTRGEHPVGGDMRTRLLERLDRFGIAHAVLALARGDEPATLPALLQRLSNVDAVLGGLRTCTAPVRYRRLRAALAEIHSLAIELDDEGLFGLLNSEAAVLATMAAAVDVVEADGIRVDPGDHPDAHHRRALQWRRYGGGPVNALHRSCSADITRGSLRLLDGRR
;
A
#
# COMPACT_ATOMS: atom_id res chain seq x y z
N MET A 1 11.15 9.92 -5.04
CA MET A 1 10.17 8.94 -4.54
C MET A 1 10.92 7.69 -4.13
N PRO A 2 10.78 7.18 -2.90
CA PRO A 2 11.34 5.88 -2.57
C PRO A 2 10.58 4.80 -3.35
N SER A 3 11.32 3.92 -4.03
CA SER A 3 10.74 2.84 -4.85
C SER A 3 9.74 2.00 -4.04
N PRO A 4 8.52 1.79 -4.52
CA PRO A 4 7.47 1.07 -3.78
C PRO A 4 7.66 -0.46 -3.73
N SER A 5 8.89 -0.98 -3.82
CA SER A 5 9.10 -2.36 -4.29
C SER A 5 10.20 -3.18 -3.63
N ALA A 6 10.83 -2.70 -2.56
CA ALA A 6 11.80 -3.54 -1.84
C ALA A 6 11.06 -4.45 -0.86
N GLU A 7 10.72 -5.67 -1.30
CA GLU A 7 10.15 -6.70 -0.41
C GLU A 7 11.15 -7.21 0.61
N VAL A 8 12.43 -7.01 0.30
CA VAL A 8 13.60 -7.26 1.12
C VAL A 8 14.31 -5.93 1.33
N PRO A 9 14.75 -5.59 2.56
CA PRO A 9 15.56 -4.40 2.78
C PRO A 9 16.79 -4.38 1.86
N GLY A 10 17.02 -3.26 1.17
CA GLY A 10 17.99 -3.19 0.05
C GLY A 10 19.39 -3.69 0.41
N ALA A 11 19.90 -3.36 1.61
CA ALA A 11 21.21 -3.83 2.06
C ALA A 11 21.32 -5.36 2.19
N PHE A 12 20.23 -6.03 2.59
CA PHE A 12 20.20 -7.50 2.69
C PHE A 12 19.99 -8.14 1.31
N ASP A 13 19.22 -7.50 0.43
CA ASP A 13 19.07 -7.97 -0.95
C ASP A 13 20.40 -7.94 -1.72
N ASP A 14 21.15 -6.85 -1.59
CA ASP A 14 22.49 -6.70 -2.17
C ASP A 14 23.49 -7.70 -1.58
N TYR A 15 23.36 -8.00 -0.29
CA TYR A 15 24.17 -9.04 0.36
C TYR A 15 23.82 -10.44 -0.15
N LEU A 16 22.53 -10.77 -0.28
CA LEU A 16 22.05 -12.05 -0.82
C LEU A 16 22.49 -12.28 -2.25
N THR A 17 22.45 -11.25 -3.11
CA THR A 17 22.93 -11.34 -4.50
C THR A 17 24.40 -11.69 -4.54
N ARG A 18 25.25 -10.91 -3.84
CA ARG A 18 26.70 -11.14 -3.82
C ARG A 18 27.06 -12.49 -3.24
N PHE A 19 26.35 -12.93 -2.20
CA PHE A 19 26.58 -14.24 -1.61
C PHE A 19 26.23 -15.36 -2.61
N ALA A 20 25.07 -15.28 -3.26
CA ALA A 20 24.63 -16.30 -4.22
C ALA A 20 25.55 -16.41 -5.45
N GLU A 21 26.08 -15.27 -5.92
CA GLU A 21 27.08 -15.23 -7.00
C GLU A 21 28.41 -15.88 -6.59
N ALA A 22 28.81 -15.74 -5.32
CA ALA A 22 30.06 -16.29 -4.81
C ALA A 22 29.98 -17.77 -4.40
N SER A 23 28.84 -18.23 -3.87
CA SER A 23 28.72 -19.57 -3.27
C SER A 23 28.36 -20.68 -4.26
N ALA A 24 27.79 -20.32 -5.43
CA ALA A 24 27.28 -21.26 -6.44
C ALA A 24 26.35 -22.37 -5.88
N THR A 25 25.70 -22.14 -4.74
CA THR A 25 24.86 -23.13 -4.03
C THR A 25 23.55 -23.39 -4.80
N PRO A 26 23.31 -24.59 -5.38
CA PRO A 26 22.16 -24.81 -6.27
C PRO A 26 20.77 -24.61 -5.63
N GLY A 27 20.64 -24.87 -4.32
CA GLY A 27 19.38 -24.73 -3.59
C GLY A 27 19.02 -23.29 -3.18
N LEU A 28 19.95 -22.34 -3.28
CA LEU A 28 19.77 -20.97 -2.80
C LEU A 28 18.98 -20.07 -3.78
N PRO A 29 19.21 -20.09 -5.11
CA PRO A 29 18.47 -19.24 -6.05
C PRO A 29 16.93 -19.39 -6.01
N PRO A 30 16.35 -20.60 -5.87
CA PRO A 30 14.90 -20.73 -5.72
C PRO A 30 14.34 -20.05 -4.46
N ILE A 31 15.09 -20.07 -3.35
CA ILE A 31 14.69 -19.42 -2.09
C ILE A 31 14.71 -17.90 -2.27
N ILE A 32 15.81 -17.37 -2.84
CA ILE A 32 15.94 -15.93 -3.14
C ILE A 32 14.85 -15.48 -4.11
N GLY A 33 14.56 -16.26 -5.15
CA GLY A 33 13.51 -15.97 -6.12
C GLY A 33 12.12 -15.86 -5.47
N ARG A 34 11.79 -16.75 -4.53
CA ARG A 34 10.54 -16.64 -3.75
C ARG A 34 10.53 -15.41 -2.85
N LEU A 35 11.64 -15.13 -2.18
CA LEU A 35 11.77 -14.00 -1.25
C LEU A 35 11.53 -12.65 -1.97
N ARG A 36 12.03 -12.51 -3.20
CA ARG A 36 11.93 -11.30 -4.04
C ARG A 36 10.62 -11.12 -4.80
N ARG A 37 9.74 -12.12 -4.79
CA ARG A 37 8.53 -12.13 -5.63
C ARG A 37 7.46 -11.20 -5.08
N ARG A 38 7.14 -10.12 -5.80
CA ARG A 38 6.06 -9.18 -5.47
C ARG A 38 4.83 -9.85 -4.83
N ILE A 39 4.39 -9.34 -3.67
CA ILE A 39 3.20 -9.81 -2.96
C ILE A 39 2.00 -9.66 -3.87
N GLY A 40 1.35 -10.79 -4.16
CA GLY A 40 0.16 -10.84 -4.99
C GLY A 40 -1.04 -10.24 -4.26
N VAL A 41 -1.68 -9.24 -4.87
CA VAL A 41 -2.87 -8.58 -4.32
C VAL A 41 -4.09 -8.89 -5.18
N ALA A 42 -5.15 -9.45 -4.58
CA ALA A 42 -6.45 -9.58 -5.24
C ALA A 42 -7.27 -8.31 -5.03
N VAL A 43 -7.95 -7.82 -6.07
CA VAL A 43 -8.94 -6.75 -5.94
C VAL A 43 -10.33 -7.32 -6.19
N VAL A 44 -11.11 -7.40 -5.13
CA VAL A 44 -12.43 -8.04 -5.12
C VAL A 44 -13.50 -7.03 -4.71
N GLY A 45 -14.75 -7.36 -4.97
CA GLY A 45 -15.89 -6.50 -4.65
C GLY A 45 -17.04 -6.74 -5.60
N ARG A 46 -18.21 -6.19 -5.26
CA ARG A 46 -19.44 -6.35 -6.05
C ARG A 46 -19.36 -5.63 -7.39
N ALA A 47 -20.13 -6.10 -8.37
CA ALA A 47 -20.32 -5.38 -9.61
C ALA A 47 -20.80 -3.94 -9.33
N GLY A 48 -20.23 -2.96 -10.03
CA GLY A 48 -20.54 -1.54 -9.83
C GLY A 48 -19.81 -0.84 -8.67
N ALA A 49 -19.07 -1.56 -7.81
CA ALA A 49 -18.26 -0.94 -6.75
C ALA A 49 -16.98 -0.23 -7.27
N GLY A 50 -16.62 -0.47 -8.53
CA GLY A 50 -15.42 0.10 -9.15
C GLY A 50 -14.14 -0.71 -8.92
N ARG A 51 -14.27 -2.03 -8.70
CA ARG A 51 -13.11 -2.94 -8.50
C ARG A 51 -12.07 -2.85 -9.61
N ASN A 52 -12.50 -2.72 -10.88
CA ASN A 52 -11.59 -2.61 -12.02
C ASN A 52 -10.81 -1.29 -12.00
N THR A 53 -11.49 -0.20 -11.61
CA THR A 53 -10.87 1.13 -11.46
C THR A 53 -9.82 1.11 -10.35
N VAL A 54 -10.14 0.52 -9.19
CA VAL A 54 -9.18 0.38 -8.09
C VAL A 54 -8.01 -0.52 -8.51
N ALA A 55 -8.27 -1.64 -9.18
CA ALA A 55 -7.21 -2.51 -9.70
C ALA A 55 -6.28 -1.80 -10.69
N ALA A 56 -6.84 -0.99 -11.60
CA ALA A 56 -6.05 -0.18 -12.53
C ALA A 56 -5.20 0.86 -11.80
N ALA A 57 -5.77 1.53 -10.80
CA ALA A 57 -5.03 2.48 -9.95
C ALA A 57 -3.87 1.80 -9.21
N LEU A 58 -4.11 0.65 -8.57
CA LEU A 58 -3.06 -0.08 -7.86
C LEU A 58 -1.94 -0.54 -8.81
N ARG A 59 -2.27 -1.05 -10.00
CA ARG A 59 -1.26 -1.41 -11.01
C ARG A 59 -0.45 -0.20 -11.48
N HIS A 60 -1.10 0.94 -11.69
CA HIS A 60 -0.43 2.19 -12.04
C HIS A 60 0.63 2.59 -11.00
N HIS A 61 0.35 2.33 -9.72
CA HIS A 61 1.29 2.54 -8.60
C HIS A 61 2.22 1.35 -8.32
N GLY A 62 2.35 0.40 -9.26
CA GLY A 62 3.30 -0.69 -9.20
C GLY A 62 2.91 -1.87 -8.30
N VAL A 63 1.65 -1.93 -7.82
CA VAL A 63 1.16 -3.08 -7.05
C VAL A 63 0.94 -4.27 -7.98
N ALA A 64 1.42 -5.45 -7.58
CA ALA A 64 1.24 -6.71 -8.31
C ALA A 64 -0.20 -7.24 -8.11
N VAL A 65 -1.15 -6.69 -8.87
CA VAL A 65 -2.55 -7.12 -8.82
C VAL A 65 -2.76 -8.40 -9.61
N THR A 66 -3.07 -9.50 -8.92
CA THR A 66 -3.37 -10.81 -9.53
C THR A 66 -4.81 -10.88 -10.04
N ALA A 67 -5.02 -11.64 -11.11
CA ALA A 67 -6.34 -11.95 -11.66
C ALA A 67 -7.02 -13.11 -10.92
N ASP A 68 -6.24 -14.00 -10.28
CA ASP A 68 -6.74 -15.15 -9.53
C ASP A 68 -6.68 -14.87 -8.01
N PRO A 69 -7.82 -14.62 -7.34
CA PRO A 69 -7.87 -14.38 -5.91
C PRO A 69 -7.33 -15.53 -5.05
N ALA A 70 -7.35 -16.78 -5.54
CA ALA A 70 -6.86 -17.93 -4.78
C ALA A 70 -5.34 -17.92 -4.61
N THR A 71 -4.61 -17.21 -5.49
CA THR A 71 -3.15 -17.06 -5.42
C THR A 71 -2.70 -15.83 -4.67
N ALA A 72 -3.63 -14.96 -4.25
CA ALA A 72 -3.31 -13.70 -3.60
C ALA A 72 -2.92 -13.91 -2.13
N GLU A 73 -1.89 -13.19 -1.71
CA GLU A 73 -1.42 -13.20 -0.33
C GLU A 73 -2.07 -12.09 0.50
N VAL A 74 -2.63 -11.08 -0.18
CA VAL A 74 -3.39 -9.96 0.41
C VAL A 74 -4.59 -9.64 -0.47
N GLN A 75 -5.68 -9.16 0.13
CA GLN A 75 -6.91 -8.79 -0.56
C GLN A 75 -7.24 -7.30 -0.38
N VAL A 76 -7.72 -6.67 -1.44
CA VAL A 76 -8.39 -5.37 -1.41
C VAL A 76 -9.86 -5.58 -1.70
N LEU A 77 -10.69 -5.36 -0.69
CA LEU A 77 -12.15 -5.45 -0.81
C LEU A 77 -12.74 -4.07 -1.09
N VAL A 78 -13.29 -3.89 -2.29
CA VAL A 78 -13.85 -2.63 -2.76
C VAL A 78 -15.34 -2.56 -2.47
N ILE A 79 -15.75 -1.52 -1.73
CA ILE A 79 -17.14 -1.17 -1.44
C ILE A 79 -17.43 0.25 -1.94
N ALA A 80 -18.69 0.58 -2.22
CA ALA A 80 -19.08 1.91 -2.71
C ALA A 80 -19.85 2.78 -1.70
N GLU A 81 -20.51 2.18 -0.70
CA GLU A 81 -21.37 2.94 0.22
C GLU A 81 -21.45 2.28 1.60
N ALA A 82 -21.84 1.01 1.60
CA ALA A 82 -22.02 0.22 2.81
C ALA A 82 -21.43 -1.18 2.59
N LEU A 83 -20.81 -1.69 3.66
CA LEU A 83 -20.33 -3.05 3.72
C LEU A 83 -21.53 -4.00 3.91
N LYS A 84 -21.79 -4.84 2.91
CA LYS A 84 -22.89 -5.81 2.90
C LYS A 84 -22.51 -7.14 3.58
N PRO A 85 -23.47 -7.96 4.02
CA PRO A 85 -23.17 -9.21 4.73
C PRO A 85 -22.22 -10.16 3.98
N GLU A 86 -22.38 -10.28 2.66
CA GLU A 86 -21.48 -11.09 1.82
C GLU A 86 -20.04 -10.55 1.80
N GLU A 87 -19.88 -9.22 1.81
CA GLU A 87 -18.57 -8.56 1.83
C GLU A 87 -17.92 -8.67 3.21
N TRP A 88 -18.72 -8.68 4.28
CA TRP A 88 -18.26 -8.99 5.64
C TRP A 88 -17.63 -10.38 5.73
N ALA A 89 -18.30 -11.39 5.19
CA ALA A 89 -17.78 -12.76 5.19
C ALA A 89 -16.45 -12.85 4.42
N MET A 90 -16.35 -12.16 3.28
CA MET A 90 -15.11 -12.08 2.48
C MET A 90 -13.96 -11.41 3.23
N ALA A 91 -14.24 -10.35 4.01
CA ALA A 91 -13.23 -9.67 4.82
C ALA A 91 -12.74 -10.52 6.01
N ALA A 92 -13.62 -11.35 6.58
CA ALA A 92 -13.31 -12.14 7.77
C ALA A 92 -12.60 -13.47 7.49
N ALA A 93 -12.94 -14.14 6.38
CA ALA A 93 -12.45 -15.49 6.07
C ALA A 93 -11.24 -15.53 5.11
N GLY A 94 -10.81 -14.37 4.61
CA GLY A 94 -9.79 -14.25 3.57
C GLY A 94 -8.35 -14.04 4.08
N PRO A 95 -7.40 -13.83 3.15
CA PRO A 95 -6.08 -13.30 3.49
C PRO A 95 -6.20 -11.91 4.15
N PRO A 96 -5.10 -11.37 4.72
CA PRO A 96 -5.07 -9.99 5.23
C PRO A 96 -5.75 -9.03 4.25
N THR A 97 -6.77 -8.31 4.71
CA THR A 97 -7.65 -7.53 3.86
C THR A 97 -7.56 -6.04 4.17
N LEU A 98 -7.48 -5.22 3.12
CA LEU A 98 -7.75 -3.78 3.16
C LEU A 98 -9.12 -3.53 2.54
N ILE A 99 -10.00 -2.83 3.25
CA ILE A 99 -11.27 -2.37 2.67
C ILE A 99 -11.07 -1.00 2.05
N VAL A 100 -11.51 -0.83 0.80
CA VAL A 100 -11.50 0.46 0.09
C VAL A 100 -12.94 0.90 -0.13
N LEU A 101 -13.35 1.98 0.55
CA LEU A 101 -14.59 2.69 0.25
C LEU A 101 -14.35 3.60 -0.96
N ASN A 102 -14.56 3.04 -2.14
CA ASN A 102 -14.41 3.72 -3.41
C ASN A 102 -15.60 4.65 -3.69
N LYS A 103 -15.46 5.56 -4.65
CA LYS A 103 -16.43 6.60 -5.00
C LYS A 103 -16.71 7.56 -3.85
N ALA A 104 -15.64 7.92 -3.13
CA ALA A 104 -15.70 8.86 -2.00
C ALA A 104 -16.32 10.22 -2.38
N ASP A 105 -16.15 10.63 -3.63
CA ASP A 105 -16.73 11.82 -4.25
C ASP A 105 -18.27 11.80 -4.33
N LEU A 106 -18.88 10.61 -4.25
CA LEU A 106 -20.34 10.44 -4.24
C LEU A 106 -20.91 10.24 -2.83
N THR A 107 -20.07 10.29 -1.78
CA THR A 107 -20.53 9.99 -0.42
C THR A 107 -21.31 11.14 0.21
N GLY A 108 -22.63 11.10 0.05
CA GLY A 108 -23.60 11.95 0.76
C GLY A 108 -23.99 13.21 0.00
N SER A 109 -25.30 13.37 -0.26
CA SER A 109 -25.87 14.43 -1.11
C SER A 109 -26.21 15.76 -0.39
N ARG A 110 -25.98 15.89 0.91
CA ARG A 110 -26.45 17.07 1.70
C ARG A 110 -25.41 17.62 2.67
N SER A 111 -24.82 18.78 2.35
CA SER A 111 -23.92 19.64 3.17
C SER A 111 -22.72 18.98 3.89
N GLY A 112 -21.56 19.63 3.85
CA GLY A 112 -20.32 19.17 4.53
C GLY A 112 -19.30 18.40 3.67
N GLY A 113 -19.46 18.42 2.35
CA GLY A 113 -18.53 17.80 1.38
C GLY A 113 -18.57 16.27 1.35
N ALA A 114 -18.40 15.68 0.16
CA ALA A 114 -18.45 14.23 -0.01
C ALA A 114 -17.25 13.52 0.65
N ILE A 115 -16.05 14.08 0.49
CA ILE A 115 -14.80 13.48 0.98
C ILE A 115 -14.76 13.33 2.51
N PRO A 116 -15.04 14.37 3.34
CA PRO A 116 -15.04 14.20 4.80
C PRO A 116 -16.06 13.16 5.31
N LYS A 117 -17.18 12.99 4.59
CA LYS A 117 -18.16 11.95 4.92
C LYS A 117 -17.68 10.56 4.56
N ALA A 118 -17.03 10.40 3.41
CA ALA A 118 -16.39 9.15 3.02
C ALA A 118 -15.35 8.71 4.05
N HIS A 119 -14.52 9.63 4.55
CA HIS A 119 -13.55 9.32 5.61
C HIS A 119 -14.21 8.87 6.91
N ARG A 120 -15.25 9.59 7.37
CA ARG A 120 -16.01 9.16 8.56
C ARG A 120 -16.64 7.78 8.36
N ARG A 121 -17.22 7.53 7.19
CA ARG A 121 -17.82 6.24 6.86
C ARG A 121 -16.79 5.11 6.83
N ALA A 122 -15.61 5.35 6.25
CA ALA A 122 -14.50 4.40 6.27
C ALA A 122 -14.07 4.09 7.71
N ALA A 123 -13.92 5.11 8.56
CA ALA A 123 -13.60 4.93 9.97
C ALA A 123 -14.68 4.14 10.71
N ASP A 124 -15.97 4.36 10.42
CA ASP A 124 -17.08 3.61 11.02
C ASP A 124 -17.06 2.13 10.62
N VAL A 125 -16.75 1.83 9.35
CA VAL A 125 -16.58 0.45 8.88
C VAL A 125 -15.41 -0.20 9.62
N GLN A 126 -14.24 0.46 9.66
CA GLN A 126 -13.07 -0.07 10.37
C GLN A 126 -13.34 -0.34 11.85
N ARG A 127 -14.02 0.57 12.56
CA ARG A 127 -14.36 0.35 13.97
C ARG A 127 -15.28 -0.86 14.18
N ARG A 128 -16.16 -1.14 13.23
CA ARG A 128 -17.10 -2.27 13.32
C ARG A 128 -16.44 -3.60 12.94
N THR A 129 -15.58 -3.61 11.94
CA THR A 129 -14.98 -4.83 11.38
C THR A 129 -13.64 -5.19 12.01
N GLY A 130 -12.93 -4.21 12.58
CA GLY A 130 -11.52 -4.35 12.93
C GLY A 130 -10.59 -4.39 11.71
N THR A 131 -11.12 -4.28 10.49
CA THR A 131 -10.36 -4.32 9.24
C THR A 131 -9.96 -2.92 8.80
N PRO A 132 -8.68 -2.66 8.47
CA PRO A 132 -8.25 -1.37 7.93
C PRO A 132 -9.16 -0.93 6.78
N THR A 133 -9.68 0.29 6.84
CA THR A 133 -10.61 0.81 5.83
C THR A 133 -10.23 2.23 5.39
N VAL A 134 -10.11 2.43 4.07
CA VAL A 134 -9.70 3.71 3.48
C VAL A 134 -10.71 4.17 2.43
N ALA A 135 -11.08 5.45 2.46
CA ALA A 135 -11.90 6.07 1.41
C ALA A 135 -11.04 6.44 0.19
N MET A 136 -11.56 6.28 -1.03
CA MET A 136 -10.83 6.53 -2.28
C MET A 136 -11.75 7.11 -3.36
N VAL A 137 -11.21 8.01 -4.19
CA VAL A 137 -11.80 8.34 -5.51
C VAL A 137 -10.98 7.62 -6.57
N GLY A 138 -11.36 6.38 -6.88
CA GLY A 138 -10.52 5.47 -7.68
C GLY A 138 -10.19 5.99 -9.07
N LEU A 139 -11.10 6.75 -9.69
CA LEU A 139 -10.91 7.27 -11.04
C LEU A 139 -9.72 8.24 -11.12
N LEU A 140 -9.53 9.08 -10.09
CA LEU A 140 -8.47 10.07 -10.04
C LEU A 140 -7.09 9.48 -9.71
N ALA A 141 -7.06 8.26 -9.17
CA ALA A 141 -5.84 7.66 -8.64
C ALA A 141 -4.84 7.21 -9.71
N ALA A 142 -5.32 6.99 -10.94
CA ALA A 142 -4.48 6.64 -12.10
C ALA A 142 -4.32 7.82 -13.06
N THR A 143 -4.52 9.05 -12.58
CA THR A 143 -4.38 10.25 -13.41
C THR A 143 -2.93 10.66 -13.55
N GLY A 144 -2.32 10.25 -14.67
CA GLY A 144 -1.02 10.75 -15.11
C GLY A 144 -1.12 12.18 -15.67
N ALA A 145 -0.12 12.58 -16.45
CA ALA A 145 -0.15 13.85 -17.17
C ALA A 145 -1.41 13.95 -18.04
N LEU A 146 -2.07 15.10 -17.97
CA LEU A 146 -3.14 15.47 -18.90
C LEU A 146 -2.47 16.00 -20.16
N ASP A 147 -2.93 15.57 -21.32
CA ASP A 147 -2.50 16.15 -22.59
C ASP A 147 -3.00 17.59 -22.76
N ASP A 148 -2.37 18.31 -23.69
CA ASP A 148 -2.63 19.72 -23.92
C ASP A 148 -4.08 19.99 -24.31
N GLU A 149 -4.73 19.07 -25.04
CA GLU A 149 -6.14 19.20 -25.42
C GLU A 149 -7.08 19.17 -24.21
N LEU A 150 -6.86 18.24 -23.27
CA LEU A 150 -7.63 18.18 -22.03
C LEU A 150 -7.36 19.41 -21.16
N VAL A 151 -6.12 19.89 -21.12
CA VAL A 151 -5.76 21.11 -20.39
C VAL A 151 -6.45 22.34 -21.00
N ASP A 152 -6.47 22.48 -22.32
CA ASP A 152 -7.12 23.61 -23.01
C ASP A 152 -8.64 23.57 -22.87
N ALA A 153 -9.23 22.38 -22.88
CA ALA A 153 -10.65 22.22 -22.55
C ALA A 153 -10.95 22.66 -21.10
N LEU A 154 -10.11 22.28 -20.13
CA LEU A 154 -10.23 22.72 -18.73
C LEU A 154 -10.05 24.24 -18.59
N ARG A 155 -9.12 24.86 -19.33
CA ARG A 155 -8.95 26.32 -19.37
C ARG A 155 -10.17 27.01 -19.96
N THR A 156 -10.76 26.44 -21.01
CA THR A 156 -12.01 26.95 -21.59
C THR A 156 -13.13 26.94 -20.54
N LEU A 157 -13.21 25.89 -19.73
CA LEU A 157 -14.17 25.77 -18.61
C LEU A 157 -13.94 26.78 -17.47
N VAL A 158 -12.73 27.32 -17.32
CA VAL A 158 -12.44 28.41 -16.38
C VAL A 158 -13.11 29.71 -16.85
N SER A 159 -12.96 30.05 -18.13
CA SER A 159 -13.51 31.28 -18.73
C SER A 159 -15.00 31.18 -19.07
N THR A 160 -15.46 29.99 -19.45
CA THR A 160 -16.85 29.70 -19.82
C THR A 160 -17.28 28.45 -19.06
N PRO A 161 -17.92 28.59 -17.88
CA PRO A 161 -18.32 27.44 -17.08
C PRO A 161 -19.43 26.61 -17.75
N ALA A 162 -19.31 25.28 -17.71
CA ALA A 162 -20.36 24.35 -18.10
C ALA A 162 -21.15 23.83 -16.89
N ASP A 163 -22.36 23.32 -17.11
CA ASP A 163 -23.18 22.72 -16.07
C ASP A 163 -22.66 21.34 -15.65
N LEU A 164 -22.08 21.24 -14.44
CA LEU A 164 -21.60 19.99 -13.84
C LEU A 164 -22.64 19.32 -12.91
N GLY A 165 -23.89 19.82 -12.88
CA GLY A 165 -24.97 19.30 -12.04
C GLY A 165 -25.35 17.85 -12.34
N SER A 166 -25.21 17.42 -13.60
CA SER A 166 -25.37 16.03 -14.05
C SER A 166 -24.44 15.70 -15.22
N VAL A 167 -24.22 14.42 -15.49
CA VAL A 167 -23.47 13.96 -16.68
C VAL A 167 -24.18 14.41 -17.96
N ASP A 168 -25.51 14.32 -17.98
CA ASP A 168 -26.32 14.69 -19.14
C ASP A 168 -26.28 16.19 -19.42
N ALA A 169 -26.36 17.02 -18.37
CA ALA A 169 -26.26 18.47 -18.50
C ALA A 169 -24.88 18.88 -19.03
N PHE A 170 -23.81 18.27 -18.50
CA PHE A 170 -22.45 18.56 -18.93
C PHE A 170 -22.20 18.14 -20.39
N THR A 171 -22.72 16.99 -20.82
CA THR A 171 -22.44 16.43 -22.16
C THR A 171 -23.33 17.01 -23.26
N ARG A 172 -24.60 17.30 -22.97
CA ARG A 172 -25.58 17.75 -23.98
C ARG A 172 -25.80 19.26 -24.03
N GLY A 173 -25.40 20.01 -23.00
CA GLY A 173 -25.55 21.47 -23.00
C GLY A 173 -24.73 22.13 -24.13
N GLU A 174 -25.19 23.26 -24.67
CA GLU A 174 -24.38 24.03 -25.62
C GLU A 174 -23.13 24.57 -24.95
N HIS A 175 -21.96 24.35 -25.54
CA HIS A 175 -20.69 24.79 -24.97
C HIS A 175 -19.58 24.87 -26.03
N PRO A 176 -18.61 25.79 -25.91
CA PRO A 176 -17.46 25.87 -26.84
C PRO A 176 -16.59 24.61 -26.85
N VAL A 177 -16.46 23.93 -25.71
CA VAL A 177 -15.83 22.60 -25.65
C VAL A 177 -16.81 21.57 -26.22
N GLY A 178 -16.42 20.91 -27.33
CA GLY A 178 -17.24 19.93 -28.02
C GLY A 178 -17.67 18.73 -27.15
N GLY A 179 -18.76 18.09 -27.54
CA GLY A 179 -19.34 16.94 -26.82
C GLY A 179 -18.36 15.79 -26.58
N ASP A 180 -17.58 15.43 -27.58
CA ASP A 180 -16.60 14.32 -27.48
C ASP A 180 -15.50 14.63 -26.45
N MET A 181 -14.99 15.87 -26.45
CA MET A 181 -13.98 16.30 -25.48
C MET A 181 -14.56 16.34 -24.06
N ARG A 182 -15.82 16.75 -23.88
CA ARG A 182 -16.51 16.70 -22.58
C ARG A 182 -16.72 15.26 -22.10
N THR A 183 -17.06 14.33 -22.99
CA THR A 183 -17.14 12.90 -22.67
C THR A 183 -15.78 12.36 -22.23
N ARG A 184 -14.71 12.69 -22.97
CA ARG A 184 -13.34 12.30 -22.62
C ARG A 184 -12.89 12.87 -21.27
N LEU A 185 -13.24 14.11 -20.96
CA LEU A 185 -13.00 14.71 -19.64
C LEU A 185 -13.73 13.93 -18.54
N LEU A 186 -14.99 13.54 -18.74
CA LEU A 186 -15.76 12.75 -17.78
C LEU A 186 -15.17 11.35 -17.59
N GLU A 187 -14.79 10.67 -18.67
CA GLU A 187 -14.14 9.36 -18.60
C GLU A 187 -12.83 9.43 -17.83
N ARG A 188 -12.08 10.53 -17.96
CA ARG A 188 -10.77 10.68 -17.33
C ARG A 188 -10.83 11.16 -15.88
N LEU A 189 -11.74 12.08 -15.57
CA LEU A 189 -11.73 12.85 -14.32
C LEU A 189 -13.07 12.78 -13.56
N ASP A 190 -14.17 12.43 -14.24
CA ASP A 190 -15.55 12.64 -13.80
C ASP A 190 -15.81 14.11 -13.37
N ARG A 191 -17.06 14.42 -13.01
CA ARG A 191 -17.50 15.77 -12.63
C ARG A 191 -16.73 16.31 -11.44
N PHE A 192 -16.41 15.46 -10.46
CA PHE A 192 -15.64 15.85 -9.28
C PHE A 192 -14.21 16.28 -9.65
N GLY A 193 -13.52 15.50 -10.48
CA GLY A 193 -12.17 15.85 -10.93
C GLY A 193 -12.14 17.08 -11.82
N ILE A 194 -13.12 17.21 -12.74
CA ILE A 194 -13.25 18.41 -13.59
C ILE A 194 -13.44 19.66 -12.72
N ALA A 195 -14.38 19.64 -11.77
CA ALA A 195 -14.63 20.78 -10.89
C ALA A 195 -13.37 21.21 -10.13
N HIS A 196 -12.62 20.26 -9.57
CA HIS A 196 -11.39 20.56 -8.84
C HIS A 196 -10.25 21.03 -9.75
N ALA A 197 -10.12 20.49 -10.96
CA ALA A 197 -9.11 20.93 -11.92
C ALA A 197 -9.40 22.35 -12.43
N VAL A 198 -10.65 22.65 -12.76
CA VAL A 198 -11.09 24.00 -13.15
C VAL A 198 -10.84 25.00 -12.02
N LEU A 199 -11.21 24.67 -10.78
CA LEU A 199 -10.94 25.54 -9.63
C LEU A 199 -9.45 25.77 -9.37
N ALA A 200 -8.59 24.78 -9.62
CA ALA A 200 -7.14 24.93 -9.50
C ALA A 200 -6.59 25.90 -10.55
N LEU A 201 -6.94 25.68 -11.83
CA LEU A 201 -6.54 26.56 -12.93
C LEU A 201 -7.08 27.99 -12.74
N ALA A 202 -8.30 28.14 -12.25
CA ALA A 202 -8.90 29.45 -11.95
C ALA A 202 -8.14 30.23 -10.86
N ARG A 203 -7.44 29.54 -9.96
CA ARG A 203 -6.55 30.14 -8.96
C ARG A 203 -5.15 30.47 -9.49
N GLY A 204 -4.85 30.10 -10.74
CA GLY A 204 -3.54 30.27 -11.36
C GLY A 204 -2.58 29.10 -11.14
N ASP A 205 -3.06 27.94 -10.67
CA ASP A 205 -2.20 26.75 -10.56
C ASP A 205 -1.72 26.33 -11.96
N GLU A 206 -0.43 25.96 -12.08
CA GLU A 206 0.11 25.48 -13.36
C GLU A 206 -0.48 24.11 -13.73
N PRO A 207 -0.82 23.85 -15.01
CA PRO A 207 -1.38 22.56 -15.45
C PRO A 207 -0.53 21.35 -15.06
N ALA A 208 0.80 21.50 -15.03
CA ALA A 208 1.73 20.46 -14.61
C ALA A 208 1.51 19.98 -13.16
N THR A 209 0.84 20.76 -12.31
CA THR A 209 0.52 20.42 -10.92
C THR A 209 -0.79 19.65 -10.76
N LEU A 210 -1.64 19.60 -11.80
CA LEU A 210 -2.94 18.94 -11.75
C LEU A 210 -2.86 17.45 -11.43
N PRO A 211 -1.92 16.66 -11.99
CA PRO A 211 -1.80 15.24 -11.64
C PRO A 211 -1.55 15.03 -10.14
N ALA A 212 -0.67 15.84 -9.53
CA ALA A 212 -0.41 15.76 -8.09
C ALA A 212 -1.63 16.16 -7.26
N LEU A 213 -2.41 17.16 -7.70
CA LEU A 213 -3.68 17.51 -7.06
C LEU A 213 -4.69 16.35 -7.12
N LEU A 214 -4.88 15.76 -8.30
CA LEU A 214 -5.83 14.66 -8.51
C LEU A 214 -5.42 13.42 -7.74
N GLN A 215 -4.11 13.13 -7.66
CA GLN A 215 -3.58 12.07 -6.80
C GLN A 215 -3.92 12.32 -5.33
N ARG A 216 -3.73 13.53 -4.80
CA ARG A 216 -4.12 13.87 -3.42
C ARG A 216 -5.62 13.69 -3.19
N LEU A 217 -6.45 14.19 -4.12
CA LEU A 217 -7.92 14.07 -4.05
C LEU A 217 -8.38 12.61 -4.14
N SER A 218 -7.65 11.76 -4.86
CA SER A 218 -7.96 10.33 -4.95
C SER A 218 -7.76 9.58 -3.64
N ASN A 219 -6.95 10.13 -2.73
CA ASN A 219 -6.50 9.50 -1.50
C ASN A 219 -5.76 8.15 -1.70
N VAL A 220 -5.15 7.96 -2.88
CA VAL A 220 -4.43 6.72 -3.20
C VAL A 220 -3.24 6.47 -2.28
N ASP A 221 -2.57 7.51 -1.80
CA ASP A 221 -1.43 7.36 -0.89
C ASP A 221 -1.82 6.70 0.44
N ALA A 222 -3.04 6.99 0.95
CA ALA A 222 -3.57 6.32 2.12
C ALA A 222 -3.92 4.86 1.84
N VAL A 223 -4.40 4.53 0.63
CA VAL A 223 -4.65 3.15 0.19
C VAL A 223 -3.34 2.37 0.10
N LEU A 224 -2.30 2.97 -0.49
CA LEU A 224 -0.96 2.38 -0.56
C LEU A 224 -0.35 2.23 0.85
N GLY A 225 -0.58 3.19 1.75
CA GLY A 225 -0.23 3.08 3.17
C GLY A 225 -0.92 1.90 3.86
N GLY A 226 -2.24 1.79 3.72
CA GLY A 226 -3.01 0.66 4.26
C GLY A 226 -2.58 -0.68 3.68
N LEU A 227 -2.24 -0.73 2.39
CA LEU A 227 -1.67 -1.94 1.77
C LEU A 227 -0.31 -2.29 2.37
N ARG A 228 0.58 -1.32 2.60
CA ARG A 228 1.88 -1.56 3.25
C ARG A 228 1.72 -2.17 4.65
N THR A 229 0.72 -1.69 5.41
CA THR A 229 0.32 -2.25 6.71
C THR A 229 -0.17 -3.69 6.57
N CYS A 230 -1.13 -3.98 5.68
CA CYS A 230 -1.66 -5.33 5.48
C CYS A 230 -0.62 -6.34 4.98
N THR A 231 0.37 -5.87 4.24
CA THR A 231 1.43 -6.70 3.65
C THR A 231 2.62 -6.92 4.59
N ALA A 232 2.77 -6.15 5.67
CA ALA A 232 3.90 -6.29 6.60
C ALA A 232 3.99 -7.70 7.23
N PRO A 233 2.91 -8.30 7.77
CA PRO A 233 2.95 -9.67 8.30
C PRO A 233 3.26 -10.73 7.23
N VAL A 234 2.96 -10.45 5.96
CA VAL A 234 3.26 -11.37 4.84
C VAL A 234 4.75 -11.31 4.51
N ARG A 235 5.32 -10.11 4.35
CA ARG A 235 6.77 -9.91 4.13
C ARG A 235 7.60 -10.55 5.22
N TYR A 236 7.24 -10.29 6.49
CA TYR A 236 7.96 -10.84 7.63
C TYR A 236 7.93 -12.37 7.68
N ARG A 237 6.75 -12.98 7.46
CA ARG A 237 6.64 -14.45 7.42
C ARG A 237 7.42 -15.07 6.27
N ARG A 238 7.40 -14.43 5.08
CA ARG A 238 8.16 -14.89 3.93
C ARG A 238 9.66 -14.82 4.18
N LEU A 239 10.15 -13.72 4.75
CA LEU A 239 11.54 -13.58 5.14
C LEU A 239 11.96 -14.68 6.13
N ARG A 240 11.16 -14.93 7.17
CA ARG A 240 11.44 -16.00 8.13
C ARG A 240 11.41 -17.39 7.53
N ALA A 241 10.48 -17.66 6.62
CA ALA A 241 10.44 -18.93 5.90
C ALA A 241 11.71 -19.12 5.06
N ALA A 242 12.12 -18.09 4.31
CA ALA A 242 13.35 -18.13 3.53
C ALA A 242 14.59 -18.37 4.39
N LEU A 243 14.71 -17.70 5.54
CA LEU A 243 15.82 -17.92 6.48
C LEU A 243 15.80 -19.33 7.08
N ALA A 244 14.63 -19.88 7.38
CA ALA A 244 14.51 -21.26 7.86
C ALA A 244 14.90 -22.28 6.77
N GLU A 245 14.51 -22.04 5.52
CA GLU A 245 14.91 -22.87 4.38
C GLU A 245 16.43 -22.81 4.13
N ILE A 246 17.03 -21.61 4.21
CA ILE A 246 18.49 -21.45 4.14
C ILE A 246 19.18 -22.19 5.29
N HIS A 247 18.62 -22.16 6.50
CA HIS A 247 19.17 -22.90 7.64
C HIS A 247 19.13 -24.42 7.44
N SER A 248 18.04 -24.96 6.93
CA SER A 248 17.97 -26.37 6.56
C SER A 248 19.00 -26.73 5.50
N LEU A 249 19.19 -25.87 4.49
CA LEU A 249 20.18 -26.07 3.44
C LEU A 249 21.61 -26.01 3.99
N ALA A 250 21.90 -25.10 4.94
CA ALA A 250 23.19 -25.01 5.62
C ALA A 250 23.52 -26.30 6.37
N ILE A 251 22.54 -26.90 7.06
CA ILE A 251 22.70 -28.18 7.76
C ILE A 251 22.91 -29.32 6.78
N GLU A 252 22.11 -29.39 5.72
CA GLU A 252 22.18 -30.48 4.72
C GLU A 252 23.52 -30.51 3.99
N LEU A 253 24.08 -29.33 3.69
CA LEU A 253 25.33 -29.18 2.95
C LEU A 253 26.56 -29.03 3.84
N ASP A 254 26.38 -28.95 5.17
CA ASP A 254 27.43 -28.59 6.13
C ASP A 254 28.18 -27.29 5.73
N ASP A 255 27.41 -26.28 5.30
CA ASP A 255 27.93 -25.06 4.66
C ASP A 255 28.06 -23.92 5.68
N GLU A 256 29.30 -23.71 6.14
CA GLU A 256 29.69 -22.62 7.04
C GLU A 256 29.42 -21.22 6.44
N GLY A 257 29.45 -21.08 5.10
CA GLY A 257 29.10 -19.83 4.43
C GLY A 257 27.63 -19.48 4.63
N LEU A 258 26.74 -20.46 4.51
CA LEU A 258 25.30 -20.26 4.77
C LEU A 258 25.02 -19.99 6.26
N PHE A 259 25.73 -20.64 7.19
CA PHE A 259 25.64 -20.29 8.61
C PHE A 259 26.15 -18.86 8.88
N GLY A 260 27.22 -18.45 8.21
CA GLY A 260 27.73 -17.08 8.23
C GLY A 260 26.70 -16.07 7.71
N LEU A 261 26.03 -16.36 6.60
CA LEU A 261 24.96 -15.54 6.04
C LEU A 261 23.80 -15.35 7.02
N LEU A 262 23.33 -16.42 7.66
CA LEU A 262 22.23 -16.37 8.63
C LEU A 262 22.57 -15.54 9.88
N ASN A 263 23.85 -15.50 10.25
CA ASN A 263 24.34 -14.73 11.39
C ASN A 263 24.85 -13.33 11.03
N SER A 264 24.88 -13.00 9.74
CA SER A 264 25.32 -11.71 9.25
C SER A 264 24.49 -10.55 9.83
N GLU A 265 25.13 -9.39 9.94
CA GLU A 265 24.44 -8.16 10.34
C GLU A 265 23.28 -7.84 9.39
N ALA A 266 23.49 -7.99 8.08
CA ALA A 266 22.47 -7.73 7.07
C ALA A 266 21.20 -8.58 7.28
N ALA A 267 21.34 -9.88 7.53
CA ALA A 267 20.20 -10.77 7.79
C ALA A 267 19.46 -10.41 9.10
N VAL A 268 20.22 -10.11 10.16
CA VAL A 268 19.65 -9.73 11.46
C VAL A 268 18.89 -8.41 11.37
N LEU A 269 19.48 -7.38 10.75
CA LEU A 269 18.86 -6.07 10.59
C LEU A 269 17.65 -6.12 9.65
N ALA A 270 17.71 -6.91 8.58
CA ALA A 270 16.55 -7.09 7.70
C ALA A 270 15.37 -7.75 8.42
N THR A 271 15.64 -8.76 9.24
CA THR A 271 14.60 -9.43 10.03
C THR A 271 14.02 -8.51 11.10
N MET A 272 14.87 -7.74 11.77
CA MET A 272 14.42 -6.70 12.70
C MET A 272 13.55 -5.65 12.00
N ALA A 273 13.97 -5.12 10.85
CA ALA A 273 13.19 -4.12 10.12
C ALA A 273 11.81 -4.65 9.71
N ALA A 274 11.74 -5.89 9.18
CA ALA A 274 10.48 -6.52 8.86
C ALA A 274 9.60 -6.77 10.10
N ALA A 275 10.19 -7.07 11.26
CA ALA A 275 9.47 -7.19 12.52
C ALA A 275 8.95 -5.85 13.04
N VAL A 276 9.72 -4.76 12.90
CA VAL A 276 9.29 -3.39 13.21
C VAL A 276 8.08 -2.99 12.37
N ASP A 277 8.13 -3.24 11.06
CA ASP A 277 7.00 -2.98 10.15
C ASP A 277 5.70 -3.64 10.63
N VAL A 278 5.78 -4.88 11.13
CA VAL A 278 4.60 -5.62 11.63
C VAL A 278 4.01 -4.96 12.86
N VAL A 279 4.82 -4.65 13.86
CA VAL A 279 4.31 -4.09 15.13
C VAL A 279 3.83 -2.64 14.96
N GLU A 280 4.49 -1.87 14.08
CA GLU A 280 4.04 -0.52 13.73
C GLU A 280 2.76 -0.54 12.89
N ALA A 281 2.56 -1.56 12.06
CA ALA A 281 1.29 -1.79 11.35
C ALA A 281 0.11 -1.97 12.32
N ASP A 282 0.34 -2.53 13.50
CA ASP A 282 -0.64 -2.65 14.59
C ASP A 282 -0.63 -1.45 15.55
N GLY A 283 0.06 -0.36 15.18
CA GLY A 283 0.08 0.89 15.92
C GLY A 283 1.06 0.95 17.10
N ILE A 284 1.91 -0.08 17.28
CA ILE A 284 2.91 -0.12 18.35
C ILE A 284 4.19 0.54 17.85
N ARG A 285 4.51 1.72 18.39
CA ARG A 285 5.72 2.47 18.03
C ARG A 285 6.98 1.80 18.55
N VAL A 286 8.00 1.72 17.69
CA VAL A 286 9.35 1.29 18.04
C VAL A 286 10.24 2.53 18.15
N ASP A 287 11.07 2.62 19.20
CA ASP A 287 12.04 3.72 19.36
C ASP A 287 13.01 3.75 18.16
N PRO A 288 13.03 4.84 17.37
CA PRO A 288 13.92 4.98 16.22
C PRO A 288 15.35 5.39 16.62
N GLY A 289 15.61 5.64 17.91
CA GLY A 289 16.91 6.08 18.42
C GLY A 289 18.06 5.16 17.98
N ASP A 290 19.11 5.78 17.46
CA ASP A 290 20.26 5.12 16.86
C ASP A 290 21.55 5.36 17.66
N HIS A 291 21.45 5.27 18.98
CA HIS A 291 22.58 5.40 19.91
C HIS A 291 22.59 4.22 20.90
N PRO A 292 23.73 3.90 21.52
CA PRO A 292 23.88 2.69 22.35
C PRO A 292 22.78 2.52 23.40
N ASP A 293 22.45 3.58 24.15
CA ASP A 293 21.40 3.51 25.16
C ASP A 293 20.00 3.26 24.58
N ALA A 294 19.69 3.76 23.38
CA ALA A 294 18.42 3.50 22.71
C ALA A 294 18.33 2.03 22.31
N HIS A 295 19.39 1.47 21.74
CA HIS A 295 19.46 0.05 21.40
C HIS A 295 19.27 -0.84 22.63
N HIS A 296 19.96 -0.52 23.74
CA HIS A 296 19.83 -1.26 24.99
C HIS A 296 18.41 -1.18 25.57
N ARG A 297 17.82 0.01 25.66
CA ARG A 297 16.42 0.18 26.12
C ARG A 297 15.43 -0.56 25.24
N ARG A 298 15.60 -0.47 23.92
CA ARG A 298 14.75 -1.17 22.94
C ARG A 298 14.84 -2.68 23.12
N ALA A 299 16.04 -3.24 23.26
CA ALA A 299 16.22 -4.67 23.52
C ALA A 299 15.49 -5.13 24.79
N LEU A 300 15.60 -4.39 25.90
CA LEU A 300 14.91 -4.74 27.15
C LEU A 300 13.39 -4.61 27.04
N GLN A 301 12.90 -3.53 26.42
CA GLN A 301 11.48 -3.29 26.21
C GLN A 301 10.84 -4.41 25.40
N TRP A 302 11.44 -4.76 24.26
CA TRP A 302 10.91 -5.80 23.39
C TRP A 302 11.01 -7.16 24.06
N ARG A 303 12.12 -7.52 24.72
CA ARG A 303 12.19 -8.77 25.50
C ARG A 303 11.03 -8.91 26.50
N ARG A 304 10.64 -7.83 27.19
CA ARG A 304 9.49 -7.83 28.11
C ARG A 304 8.17 -7.94 27.36
N TYR A 305 7.99 -7.20 26.28
CA TYR A 305 6.79 -7.23 25.44
C TYR A 305 6.49 -8.65 24.92
N GLY A 306 7.50 -9.34 24.37
CA GLY A 306 7.36 -10.72 23.89
C GLY A 306 7.12 -11.75 25.00
N GLY A 307 7.50 -11.45 26.25
CA GLY A 307 7.18 -12.26 27.42
C GLY A 307 5.77 -12.05 27.97
N GLY A 308 5.03 -11.06 27.45
CA GLY A 308 3.64 -10.78 27.83
C GLY A 308 2.60 -11.59 27.05
N PRO A 309 1.30 -11.31 27.25
CA PRO A 309 0.19 -12.01 26.60
C PRO A 309 -0.02 -11.52 25.15
N VAL A 310 0.96 -11.74 24.29
CA VAL A 310 0.90 -11.39 22.86
C VAL A 310 0.78 -12.65 22.00
N ASN A 311 0.27 -12.53 20.78
CA ASN A 311 0.15 -13.68 19.87
C ASN A 311 1.55 -14.17 19.39
N ALA A 312 1.60 -15.34 18.72
CA ALA A 312 2.86 -15.94 18.27
C ALA A 312 3.63 -15.07 17.27
N LEU A 313 2.94 -14.31 16.43
CA LEU A 313 3.54 -13.39 15.47
C LEU A 313 4.29 -12.28 16.21
N HIS A 314 3.65 -11.63 17.18
CA HIS A 314 4.27 -10.55 17.97
C HIS A 314 5.40 -11.06 18.86
N ARG A 315 5.29 -12.29 19.40
CA ARG A 315 6.42 -12.92 20.11
C ARG A 315 7.64 -13.08 19.21
N SER A 316 7.41 -13.51 17.97
CA SER A 316 8.50 -13.66 16.99
C SER A 316 9.10 -12.30 16.63
N CYS A 317 8.26 -11.31 16.31
CA CYS A 317 8.72 -9.95 15.99
C CYS A 317 9.53 -9.38 17.13
N SER A 318 9.07 -9.57 18.37
CA SER A 318 9.75 -9.15 19.58
C SER A 318 11.13 -9.78 19.75
N ALA A 319 11.29 -11.06 19.42
CA ALA A 319 12.59 -11.74 19.47
C ALA A 319 13.55 -11.16 18.43
N ASP A 320 13.08 -10.91 17.21
CA ASP A 320 13.90 -10.35 16.14
C ASP A 320 14.28 -8.89 16.38
N ILE A 321 13.36 -8.07 16.94
CA ILE A 321 13.66 -6.69 17.35
C ILE A 321 14.69 -6.67 18.49
N THR A 322 14.57 -7.60 19.46
CA THR A 322 15.55 -7.74 20.54
C THR A 322 16.91 -8.11 19.97
N ARG A 323 16.97 -9.14 19.10
CA ARG A 323 18.21 -9.61 18.47
C ARG A 323 18.89 -8.51 17.65
N GLY A 324 18.13 -7.79 16.81
CA GLY A 324 18.68 -6.69 16.01
C GLY A 324 19.15 -5.52 16.86
N SER A 325 18.44 -5.19 17.94
CA SER A 325 18.87 -4.13 18.87
C SER A 325 20.17 -4.48 19.58
N LEU A 326 20.36 -5.74 19.98
CA LEU A 326 21.63 -6.20 20.55
C LEU A 326 22.76 -6.18 19.51
N ARG A 327 22.49 -6.60 18.26
CA ARG A 327 23.49 -6.55 17.18
C ARG A 327 23.97 -5.12 16.91
N LEU A 328 23.07 -4.14 16.89
CA LEU A 328 23.41 -2.71 16.72
C LEU A 328 24.22 -2.16 17.90
N LEU A 329 24.00 -2.68 19.11
CA LEU A 329 24.79 -2.33 20.29
C LEU A 329 26.22 -2.88 20.19
N ASP A 330 26.37 -4.11 19.69
CA ASP A 330 27.68 -4.77 19.56
C ASP A 330 28.53 -4.19 18.42
N GLY A 331 27.92 -3.83 17.28
CA GLY A 331 28.64 -3.28 16.11
C GLY A 331 29.22 -1.87 16.28
N ARG A 332 29.07 -1.26 17.47
CA ARG A 332 29.61 0.06 17.82
C ARG A 332 30.66 0.03 18.93
N ARG A 333 31.10 -1.17 19.33
CA ARG A 333 32.27 -1.38 20.20
C ARG A 333 33.50 -1.64 19.36
#